data_AF-A0A382K0L9-F1
#
_entry.id   AF-A0A382K0L9-F1
#
_cell.length_a   1.000
_cell.length_b   1.000
_cell.length_c   1.000
_cell.angle_alpha   90.00
_cell.angle_beta   90.00
_cell.angle_gamma   90.00
#
_symmetry.space_group_name_H-M   'P 1'
#
loop_
_entity.id
_entity.type
_entity.pdbx_description
1 polymer ?
#
loop_
_entity_poly.entity_id
_entity_poly.type
_entity_poly.pdbx_seq_one_letter_code
_entity_poly.pdbx_strand_id
1 'polypeptide(L)'
;MKFTELESFMSRRGVISLAEIARTLNTTPQAVSNWKARDQVPYHIVAKLNQASPAADDSTLPMDPQPYLPPSVFGEETISFSDILLTMSEQLKVILMVPFITVFLTFTYVQFIQQPYYLSSSKLLLPENQSMSAGGLGGLASQFGVNLSQGVATDLSSPSLFPDLIKSRIFAERILDKFFYTEQYGKELPLLAILT
;
A
#
# COMPACT_ATOMS: atom_id res chain seq x y z
N MET A 1 -38.53 -29.77 28.37
CA MET A 1 -38.59 -29.56 29.82
C MET A 1 -39.57 -28.43 30.09
N LYS A 2 -40.53 -28.63 31.00
CA LYS A 2 -41.46 -27.58 31.43
C LYS A 2 -40.75 -26.59 32.35
N PHE A 3 -41.27 -25.38 32.50
CA PHE A 3 -40.65 -24.39 33.40
C PHE A 3 -40.75 -24.83 34.87
N THR A 4 -41.88 -25.45 35.23
CA THR A 4 -42.10 -26.05 36.56
C THR A 4 -41.05 -27.09 36.96
N GLU A 5 -40.59 -27.90 36.00
CA GLU A 5 -39.51 -28.86 36.22
C GLU A 5 -38.17 -28.14 36.51
N LEU A 6 -37.88 -27.06 35.76
CA LEU A 6 -36.67 -26.26 35.95
C LEU A 6 -36.67 -25.55 37.31
N GLU A 7 -37.81 -24.99 37.72
CA GLU A 7 -37.98 -24.34 39.02
C GLU A 7 -37.75 -25.34 40.17
N SER A 8 -38.29 -26.56 40.06
CA SER A 8 -38.04 -27.62 41.05
C SER A 8 -36.56 -28.04 41.11
N PHE A 9 -35.88 -28.07 39.96
CA PHE A 9 -34.46 -28.42 39.88
C PHE A 9 -33.58 -27.33 40.51
N MET A 10 -33.89 -26.06 40.25
CA MET A 10 -33.15 -24.92 40.80
C MET A 10 -33.43 -24.72 42.29
N SER A 11 -34.66 -24.95 42.74
CA SER A 11 -35.02 -24.90 44.16
C SER A 11 -34.23 -25.93 44.99
N ARG A 12 -33.99 -27.14 44.45
CA ARG A 12 -33.12 -28.15 45.09
C ARG A 12 -31.66 -27.70 45.23
N ARG A 13 -31.22 -26.75 44.41
CA ARG A 13 -29.86 -26.16 44.44
C ARG A 13 -29.81 -24.86 45.26
N GLY A 14 -30.87 -24.54 46.02
CA GLY A 14 -30.94 -23.34 46.86
C GLY A 14 -31.33 -22.06 46.12
N VAL A 15 -31.64 -22.15 44.82
CA VAL A 15 -32.00 -20.99 43.99
C VAL A 15 -33.52 -20.83 43.96
N ILE A 16 -34.03 -19.78 44.60
CA ILE A 16 -35.49 -19.59 44.82
C ILE A 16 -36.08 -18.43 44.00
N SER A 17 -35.25 -17.54 43.45
CA SER A 17 -35.73 -16.36 42.72
C SER A 17 -35.46 -16.44 41.22
N LEU A 18 -36.37 -15.90 40.40
CA LEU A 18 -36.20 -15.84 38.94
C LEU A 18 -34.93 -15.10 38.51
N ALA A 19 -34.55 -14.07 39.25
CA ALA A 19 -33.34 -13.30 38.99
C ALA A 19 -32.07 -14.12 39.26
N GLU A 20 -32.10 -14.98 40.27
CA GLU A 20 -30.99 -15.88 40.61
C GLU A 20 -30.92 -17.08 39.65
N ILE A 21 -32.07 -17.59 39.18
CA ILE A 21 -32.12 -18.54 38.05
C ILE A 21 -31.47 -17.91 36.81
N ALA A 22 -31.74 -16.63 36.55
CA ALA A 22 -31.14 -15.92 35.42
C ALA A 22 -29.62 -15.81 35.55
N ARG A 23 -29.13 -15.42 36.75
CA ARG A 23 -27.70 -15.33 37.04
C ARG A 23 -27.00 -16.67 36.94
N THR A 24 -27.56 -17.73 37.53
CA THR A 24 -26.97 -19.09 37.50
C THR A 24 -26.91 -19.68 36.10
N LEU A 25 -27.90 -19.38 35.25
CA LEU A 25 -27.94 -19.83 33.85
C LEU A 25 -27.25 -18.87 32.87
N ASN A 26 -26.61 -17.80 33.35
CA ASN A 26 -26.03 -16.73 32.53
C ASN A 26 -27.01 -16.20 31.46
N THR A 27 -28.24 -15.94 31.86
CA THR A 27 -29.31 -15.41 31.00
C THR A 27 -29.95 -14.17 31.64
N THR A 28 -30.83 -13.48 30.91
CA THR A 28 -31.49 -12.27 31.41
C THR A 28 -32.74 -12.61 32.22
N PRO A 29 -33.07 -11.87 33.30
CA PRO A 29 -34.31 -12.07 34.07
C PRO A 29 -35.58 -12.00 33.21
N GLN A 30 -35.54 -11.21 32.13
CA GLN A 30 -36.62 -11.09 31.16
C GLN A 30 -36.83 -12.38 30.35
N ALA A 31 -35.74 -13.07 29.97
CA ALA A 31 -35.84 -14.36 29.27
C ALA A 31 -36.46 -15.43 30.17
N VAL A 32 -36.03 -15.52 31.44
CA VAL A 32 -36.58 -16.47 32.41
C VAL A 32 -38.07 -16.19 32.69
N SER A 33 -38.46 -14.92 32.77
CA SER A 33 -39.87 -14.53 32.90
C SER A 33 -40.70 -14.96 31.68
N ASN A 34 -40.14 -14.90 30.47
CA ASN A 34 -40.80 -15.34 29.24
C ASN A 34 -40.95 -16.87 29.19
N TRP A 35 -39.96 -17.62 29.67
CA TRP A 35 -40.05 -19.08 29.81
C TRP A 35 -41.12 -19.49 30.82
N LYS A 36 -41.24 -18.76 31.93
CA LYS A 36 -42.31 -18.95 32.92
C LYS A 36 -43.69 -18.68 32.32
N ALA A 37 -43.84 -17.60 31.55
CA ALA A 37 -45.11 -17.26 30.90
C ALA A 37 -45.54 -18.27 29.82
N ARG A 38 -44.58 -18.95 29.19
CA ARG A 38 -44.81 -19.94 28.12
C ARG A 38 -44.74 -21.39 28.61
N ASP A 39 -44.48 -21.61 29.90
CA ASP A 39 -44.19 -22.91 30.52
C ASP A 39 -43.18 -23.78 29.74
N GLN A 40 -42.19 -23.15 29.11
CA GLN A 40 -41.24 -23.84 28.24
C GLN A 40 -39.84 -23.26 28.35
N VAL A 41 -38.87 -24.15 28.56
CA VAL A 41 -37.44 -23.81 28.64
C VAL A 41 -36.75 -24.15 27.32
N PRO A 42 -35.93 -23.25 26.74
CA PRO A 42 -35.17 -23.52 25.52
C PRO A 42 -34.23 -24.73 25.65
N TYR A 43 -34.08 -25.48 24.56
CA TYR A 43 -33.28 -26.71 24.52
C TYR A 43 -31.82 -26.53 24.97
N HIS A 44 -31.16 -25.42 24.60
CA HIS A 44 -29.76 -25.15 24.96
C HIS A 44 -29.55 -24.99 26.48
N ILE A 45 -30.56 -24.51 27.22
CA ILE A 45 -30.51 -24.39 28.67
C ILE A 45 -30.62 -25.77 29.31
N VAL A 46 -31.52 -26.61 28.78
CA VAL A 46 -31.68 -28.01 29.24
C VAL A 46 -30.40 -28.81 29.00
N ALA A 47 -29.75 -28.64 27.84
CA ALA A 47 -28.47 -29.27 27.54
C ALA A 47 -27.37 -28.86 28.52
N LYS A 48 -27.25 -27.56 28.84
CA LYS A 48 -26.32 -27.04 29.86
C LYS A 48 -26.61 -27.60 31.26
N LEU A 49 -27.90 -27.75 31.62
CA LEU A 49 -28.32 -28.28 32.92
C LEU A 49 -27.88 -29.74 33.10
N ASN A 50 -28.03 -30.54 32.04
CA ASN A 50 -27.64 -31.95 32.04
C ASN A 50 -26.11 -32.13 32.06
N GLN A 51 -25.37 -31.22 31.41
CA GLN A 51 -23.90 -31.19 31.47
C GLN A 51 -23.39 -30.74 32.85
N ALA A 52 -24.15 -29.91 33.57
CA ALA A 52 -23.81 -29.38 34.89
C ALA A 52 -24.39 -30.20 36.07
N SER A 53 -24.71 -31.47 35.86
CA SER A 53 -25.05 -32.40 36.95
C SER A 53 -23.78 -33.12 37.43
N PRO A 54 -23.43 -33.05 38.73
CA PRO A 54 -22.13 -33.53 39.19
C PRO A 54 -22.08 -35.06 39.19
N ALA A 55 -21.02 -35.60 38.61
CA ALA A 55 -20.45 -36.86 39.05
C ALA A 55 -20.07 -36.70 40.54
N ALA A 56 -20.51 -37.63 41.36
CA ALA A 56 -19.99 -37.80 42.71
C ALA A 56 -18.51 -38.23 42.61
N ASP A 57 -17.60 -37.54 43.28
CA ASP A 57 -16.80 -38.13 44.37
C ASP A 57 -15.84 -37.12 45.02
N ASP A 58 -15.97 -37.10 46.34
CA ASP A 58 -14.97 -37.01 47.41
C ASP A 58 -13.61 -36.31 47.20
N SER A 59 -13.32 -35.30 48.04
CA SER A 59 -12.14 -35.24 48.92
C SER A 59 -12.07 -33.91 49.70
N THR A 60 -12.00 -34.04 51.01
CA THR A 60 -11.76 -33.00 52.03
C THR A 60 -10.39 -32.31 51.90
N LEU A 61 -10.31 -30.98 52.13
CA LEU A 61 -9.55 -30.28 53.21
C LEU A 61 -9.47 -28.74 52.95
N PRO A 62 -9.30 -27.90 54.01
CA PRO A 62 -9.57 -26.45 53.99
C PRO A 62 -8.32 -25.58 53.76
N MET A 63 -8.48 -24.30 53.35
CA MET A 63 -7.78 -23.08 53.84
C MET A 63 -7.79 -21.90 52.85
N ASP A 64 -8.41 -20.79 53.29
CA ASP A 64 -8.30 -19.36 52.92
C ASP A 64 -8.41 -18.80 51.46
N PRO A 65 -8.93 -17.55 51.31
CA PRO A 65 -9.33 -16.98 50.04
C PRO A 65 -8.16 -16.30 49.30
N GLN A 66 -7.77 -16.84 48.15
CA GLN A 66 -7.07 -16.09 47.13
C GLN A 66 -8.08 -15.61 46.07
N PRO A 67 -7.96 -14.36 45.58
CA PRO A 67 -8.82 -13.86 44.52
C PRO A 67 -8.49 -14.63 43.23
N TYR A 68 -9.26 -15.68 42.97
CA TYR A 68 -9.25 -16.36 41.68
C TYR A 68 -9.71 -15.34 40.64
N LEU A 69 -8.74 -14.80 39.88
CA LEU A 69 -9.00 -14.34 38.53
C LEU A 69 -9.78 -15.47 37.84
N PRO A 70 -10.93 -15.18 37.20
CA PRO A 70 -11.60 -16.20 36.41
C PRO A 70 -10.60 -16.73 35.37
N PRO A 71 -10.56 -18.06 35.14
CA PRO A 71 -9.79 -18.59 34.03
C PRO A 71 -10.25 -17.84 32.81
N SER A 72 -9.32 -17.16 32.15
CA SER A 72 -9.60 -16.49 30.90
C SER A 72 -10.26 -17.52 30.00
N VAL A 73 -11.56 -17.32 29.74
CA VAL A 73 -12.27 -17.93 28.63
C VAL A 73 -11.75 -17.24 27.37
N PHE A 74 -10.44 -17.31 27.14
CA PHE A 74 -9.94 -17.47 25.79
C PHE A 74 -10.35 -18.89 25.43
N GLY A 75 -11.63 -19.05 25.07
CA GLY A 75 -11.91 -20.04 24.03
C GLY A 75 -10.94 -19.66 22.93
N GLU A 76 -10.02 -20.56 22.62
CA GLU A 76 -9.16 -20.35 21.48
C GLU A 76 -10.12 -20.19 20.30
N GLU A 77 -10.39 -18.94 19.92
CA GLU A 77 -10.98 -18.57 18.63
C GLU A 77 -9.92 -18.95 17.59
N THR A 78 -9.69 -20.25 17.47
CA THR A 78 -8.95 -20.83 16.37
C THR A 78 -9.84 -20.61 15.16
N ILE A 79 -9.68 -19.45 14.54
CA ILE A 79 -10.34 -19.12 13.28
C ILE A 79 -9.95 -20.25 12.33
N SER A 80 -10.93 -21.10 12.03
CA SER A 80 -10.74 -22.22 11.13
C SER A 80 -10.62 -21.67 9.71
N PHE A 81 -9.69 -22.21 8.91
CA PHE A 81 -9.53 -21.82 7.51
C PHE A 81 -10.83 -21.92 6.71
N SER A 82 -11.70 -22.86 7.08
CA SER A 82 -13.02 -23.04 6.49
C SER A 82 -13.95 -21.84 6.69
N ASP A 83 -13.90 -21.18 7.85
CA ASP A 83 -14.75 -20.02 8.16
C ASP A 83 -14.31 -18.79 7.36
N ILE A 84 -13.01 -18.65 7.12
CA ILE A 84 -12.45 -17.61 6.24
C ILE A 84 -12.88 -17.86 4.79
N LEU A 85 -12.74 -19.10 4.29
CA LEU A 85 -13.14 -19.44 2.92
C LEU A 85 -14.65 -19.27 2.71
N LEU A 86 -15.48 -19.59 3.71
CA LEU A 86 -16.92 -19.39 3.66
C LEU A 86 -17.26 -17.89 3.58
N THR A 87 -16.61 -17.06 4.40
CA THR A 87 -16.77 -15.60 4.38
C THR A 87 -16.35 -14.99 3.03
N MET A 88 -15.23 -15.47 2.45
CA MET A 88 -14.77 -15.04 1.13
C MET A 88 -15.71 -15.49 0.00
N SER A 89 -16.31 -16.68 0.13
CA SER A 89 -17.27 -17.21 -0.84
C SER A 89 -18.58 -16.42 -0.83
N GLU A 90 -19.09 -16.05 0.35
CA GLU A 90 -20.33 -15.28 0.51
C GLU A 90 -20.23 -13.90 -0.15
N GLN A 91 -19.04 -13.29 -0.14
CA GLN A 91 -18.79 -11.98 -0.74
C GLN A 91 -17.91 -12.04 -2.01
N LEU A 92 -17.86 -13.17 -2.71
CA LEU A 92 -17.02 -13.37 -3.90
C LEU A 92 -17.28 -12.30 -4.98
N LYS A 93 -18.52 -11.84 -5.11
CA LYS A 93 -18.90 -10.76 -6.04
C LYS A 93 -18.18 -9.45 -5.72
N VAL A 94 -18.02 -9.10 -4.45
CA VAL A 94 -17.30 -7.89 -4.02
C VAL A 94 -15.79 -8.07 -4.24
N ILE A 95 -15.25 -9.23 -3.86
CA ILE A 95 -13.85 -9.60 -4.07
C ILE A 95 -13.44 -9.52 -5.54
N LEU A 96 -14.34 -9.86 -6.48
CA LEU A 96 -14.07 -9.77 -7.91
C LEU A 96 -14.32 -8.35 -8.46
N MET A 97 -15.33 -7.63 -7.97
CA MET A 97 -15.68 -6.29 -8.46
C MET A 97 -14.65 -5.23 -8.06
N VAL A 98 -14.11 -5.28 -6.84
CA VAL A 98 -13.13 -4.30 -6.34
C VAL A 98 -11.87 -4.22 -7.21
N PRO A 99 -11.16 -5.31 -7.54
CA PRO A 99 -10.00 -5.24 -8.41
C PRO A 99 -10.38 -4.83 -9.84
N PHE A 100 -11.54 -5.24 -10.34
CA PHE A 100 -12.01 -4.84 -11.67
C PHE A 100 -12.21 -3.32 -11.77
N ILE A 101 -12.88 -2.73 -10.77
CA ILE A 101 -13.08 -1.28 -10.67
C ILE A 101 -11.75 -0.56 -10.50
N THR A 102 -10.85 -1.09 -9.65
CA THR A 102 -9.53 -0.51 -9.44
C THR A 102 -8.70 -0.49 -10.73
N VAL A 103 -8.64 -1.61 -11.47
CA VAL A 103 -7.92 -1.70 -12.75
C VAL A 103 -8.54 -0.77 -13.79
N PHE A 104 -9.87 -0.67 -13.84
CA PHE A 104 -10.54 0.26 -14.74
C PHE A 104 -10.21 1.72 -14.44
N LEU A 105 -10.21 2.10 -13.16
CA LEU A 105 -9.85 3.45 -12.70
C LEU A 105 -8.38 3.78 -13.00
N THR A 106 -7.44 2.86 -12.70
CA THR A 106 -6.02 3.09 -12.96
C THR A 106 -5.73 3.17 -14.46
N PHE A 107 -6.35 2.31 -15.27
CA PHE A 107 -6.24 2.37 -16.74
C PHE A 107 -6.76 3.70 -17.28
N THR A 108 -7.92 4.15 -16.83
CA THR A 108 -8.51 5.44 -17.24
C THR A 108 -7.58 6.60 -16.84
N TYR A 109 -7.00 6.56 -15.65
CA TYR A 109 -6.06 7.58 -15.19
C TYR A 109 -4.80 7.66 -16.06
N VAL A 110 -4.16 6.52 -16.34
CA VAL A 110 -2.94 6.47 -17.15
C VAL A 110 -3.19 6.89 -18.60
N GLN A 111 -4.31 6.47 -19.20
CA GLN A 111 -4.57 6.71 -20.62
C GLN A 111 -5.04 8.15 -20.93
N PHE A 112 -5.79 8.78 -20.02
CA PHE A 112 -6.43 10.08 -20.28
C PHE A 112 -5.88 11.26 -19.47
N ILE A 113 -5.39 11.01 -18.26
CA ILE A 113 -5.02 12.09 -17.32
C ILE A 113 -3.50 12.28 -17.29
N GLN A 114 -2.74 11.18 -17.33
CA GLN A 114 -1.28 11.23 -17.25
C GLN A 114 -0.66 11.57 -18.60
N GLN A 115 0.03 12.71 -18.70
CA GLN A 115 0.81 13.08 -19.88
C GLN A 115 2.20 12.40 -19.85
N PRO A 116 2.66 11.79 -20.96
CA PRO A 116 3.99 11.19 -21.01
C PRO A 116 5.08 12.28 -21.05
N TYR A 117 6.09 12.11 -20.20
CA TYR A 117 7.27 12.98 -20.22
C TYR A 117 8.33 12.41 -21.16
N TYR A 118 8.75 13.18 -22.15
CA TYR A 118 9.80 12.79 -23.10
C TYR A 118 11.11 13.49 -22.73
N LEU A 119 12.15 12.70 -22.45
CA LEU A 119 13.50 13.20 -22.23
C LEU A 119 14.30 13.09 -23.53
N SER A 120 14.68 14.23 -24.12
CA SER A 120 15.61 14.28 -25.25
C SER A 120 17.04 14.43 -24.72
N SER A 121 17.95 13.57 -25.18
CA SER A 121 19.38 13.67 -24.89
C SER A 121 20.17 13.59 -26.19
N SER A 122 21.08 14.54 -26.39
CA SER A 122 21.99 14.57 -27.53
C SER A 122 23.43 14.54 -27.03
N LYS A 123 24.23 13.59 -27.52
CA LYS A 123 25.67 13.54 -27.27
C LYS A 123 26.40 14.25 -28.42
N LEU A 124 26.90 15.44 -28.16
CA LEU A 124 27.73 16.17 -29.12
C LEU A 124 29.13 15.54 -29.12
N LEU A 125 29.54 14.98 -30.26
CA LEU A 125 30.89 14.49 -30.47
C LEU A 125 31.75 15.63 -31.00
N LEU A 126 32.81 15.95 -30.26
CA LEU A 126 33.73 17.01 -30.61
C LEU A 126 34.81 16.42 -31.53
N PRO A 127 35.11 17.04 -32.70
CA PRO A 127 36.23 16.61 -33.51
C PRO A 127 37.52 16.81 -32.71
N GLU A 128 38.19 15.72 -32.35
CA GLU A 128 39.51 15.77 -31.75
C GLU A 128 40.48 16.26 -32.83
N ASN A 129 41.14 17.38 -32.58
CA ASN A 129 42.23 17.83 -33.43
C ASN A 129 43.26 16.71 -33.44
N GLN A 130 43.32 15.97 -34.55
CA GLN A 130 44.36 15.00 -34.79
C GLN A 130 45.65 15.81 -34.94
N SER A 131 46.30 16.10 -33.82
CA SER A 131 47.61 16.74 -33.80
C SER A 131 48.56 15.73 -34.42
N MET A 132 48.72 15.83 -35.74
CA MET A 132 49.69 15.05 -36.48
C MET A 132 51.04 15.29 -35.81
N SER A 133 51.61 14.22 -35.26
CA SER A 133 52.86 14.25 -34.50
C SER A 133 54.02 14.70 -35.38
N ALA A 134 54.18 16.02 -35.50
CA ALA A 134 55.33 16.68 -36.10
C ALA A 134 56.25 17.31 -35.02
N GLY A 135 56.15 16.80 -33.79
CA GLY A 135 56.80 17.35 -32.59
C GLY A 135 58.33 17.20 -32.53
N GLY A 136 58.96 16.55 -33.50
CA GLY A 136 60.42 16.40 -33.55
C GLY A 136 61.11 17.22 -34.64
N LEU A 137 60.52 17.30 -35.84
CA LEU A 137 61.17 17.91 -37.01
C LEU A 137 60.91 19.42 -37.09
N GLY A 138 59.77 19.89 -36.57
CA GLY A 138 59.45 21.33 -36.54
C GLY A 138 60.45 22.16 -35.73
N GLY A 139 60.97 21.59 -34.62
CA GLY A 139 61.96 22.24 -33.77
C GLY A 139 63.39 22.24 -34.33
N LEU A 140 63.72 21.32 -35.25
CA LEU A 140 65.00 21.33 -35.96
C LEU A 140 64.97 22.32 -37.13
N ALA A 141 63.87 22.38 -37.88
CA ALA A 141 63.72 23.30 -38.99
C ALA A 141 63.72 24.79 -38.56
N SER A 142 63.15 25.09 -37.38
CA SER A 142 63.19 26.44 -36.81
C SER A 142 64.61 26.90 -36.46
N GLN A 143 65.53 25.97 -36.13
CA GLN A 143 66.94 26.30 -35.84
C GLN A 143 67.71 26.70 -37.10
N PHE A 144 67.23 26.31 -38.28
CA PHE A 144 67.78 26.74 -39.57
C PHE A 144 67.05 27.96 -40.16
N GLY A 145 66.25 28.66 -39.36
CA GLY A 145 65.52 29.86 -39.80
C GLY A 145 64.38 29.58 -40.77
N VAL A 146 64.01 28.30 -40.97
CA VAL A 146 62.87 27.92 -41.80
C VAL A 146 61.63 27.86 -40.91
N ASN A 147 60.79 28.88 -41.00
CA ASN A 147 59.48 28.85 -40.37
C ASN A 147 58.57 27.92 -41.18
N LEU A 148 58.49 26.66 -40.77
CA LEU A 148 57.31 25.86 -41.12
C LEU A 148 56.17 26.49 -40.34
N SER A 149 55.48 27.44 -40.99
CA SER A 149 54.14 27.84 -40.63
C SER A 149 53.28 26.59 -40.78
N GLN A 150 53.32 25.72 -39.77
CA GLN A 150 52.16 24.93 -39.42
C GLN A 150 51.10 25.98 -39.19
N GLY A 151 50.26 26.16 -40.20
CA GLY A 151 49.04 26.90 -40.07
C GLY A 151 48.28 26.22 -38.96
N VAL A 152 48.50 26.70 -37.73
CA VAL A 152 47.45 26.77 -36.74
C VAL A 152 46.46 27.72 -37.38
N ALA A 153 45.71 27.21 -38.36
CA ALA A 153 44.31 27.53 -38.41
C ALA A 153 43.88 27.28 -36.98
N THR A 154 43.76 28.37 -36.22
CA THR A 154 42.87 28.42 -35.07
C THR A 154 41.54 28.04 -35.68
N ASP A 155 41.34 26.73 -35.78
CA ASP A 155 40.21 26.16 -36.45
C ASP A 155 39.05 26.72 -35.65
N LEU A 156 38.25 27.58 -36.27
CA LEU A 156 37.07 28.18 -35.65
C LEU A 156 36.07 27.08 -35.25
N SER A 157 36.33 25.85 -35.69
CA SER A 157 35.71 24.58 -35.34
C SER A 157 36.32 23.91 -34.09
N SER A 158 37.33 24.52 -33.45
CA SER A 158 38.01 23.95 -32.30
C SER A 158 37.04 23.77 -31.15
N PRO A 159 36.91 22.55 -30.59
CA PRO A 159 35.83 22.26 -29.67
C PRO A 159 35.85 23.03 -28.34
N SER A 160 37.00 23.63 -28.02
CA SER A 160 37.19 24.52 -26.87
C SER A 160 36.44 25.85 -26.99
N LEU A 161 36.06 26.28 -28.20
CA LEU A 161 35.34 27.54 -28.42
C LEU A 161 33.82 27.39 -28.31
N PHE A 162 33.29 26.17 -28.31
CA PHE A 162 31.84 25.95 -28.23
C PHE A 162 31.17 26.43 -26.93
N PRO A 163 31.75 26.27 -25.73
CA PRO A 163 31.15 26.81 -24.52
C PRO A 163 30.97 28.33 -24.58
N ASP A 164 31.95 29.02 -25.17
CA ASP A 164 31.91 30.48 -25.33
C ASP A 164 30.97 30.89 -26.47
N LEU A 165 30.87 30.08 -27.53
CA LEU A 165 29.92 30.31 -28.62
C LEU A 165 28.47 30.11 -28.17
N ILE A 166 28.17 29.07 -27.39
CA ILE A 166 26.83 28.82 -26.84
C ILE A 166 26.43 29.92 -25.85
N LYS A 167 27.38 30.43 -25.07
CA LYS A 167 27.15 31.57 -24.16
C LYS A 167 27.16 32.92 -24.86
N SER A 168 27.54 32.98 -26.12
CA SER A 168 27.63 34.23 -26.87
C SER A 168 26.24 34.83 -27.10
N ARG A 169 26.13 36.14 -26.89
CA ARG A 169 24.91 36.91 -27.17
C ARG A 169 24.42 36.71 -28.61
N ILE A 170 25.33 36.70 -29.59
CA ILE A 170 24.96 36.60 -31.01
C ILE A 170 24.30 35.25 -31.30
N PHE A 171 24.83 34.18 -30.71
CA PHE A 171 24.24 32.84 -30.86
C PHE A 171 22.86 32.76 -30.20
N ALA A 172 22.73 33.27 -28.97
CA ALA A 172 21.47 33.32 -28.24
C ALA A 172 20.41 34.18 -28.97
N GLU A 173 20.79 35.32 -29.54
CA GLU A 173 19.89 36.15 -30.35
C GLU A 173 19.40 35.39 -31.58
N ARG A 174 20.31 34.72 -32.29
CA ARG A 174 19.97 33.95 -33.50
C ARG A 174 19.13 32.70 -33.22
N ILE A 175 19.32 32.04 -32.08
CA ILE A 175 18.53 30.84 -31.72
C ILE A 175 17.13 31.22 -31.24
N LEU A 176 16.96 32.39 -30.61
CA LEU A 176 15.66 32.91 -30.20
C LEU A 176 14.73 33.19 -31.39
N ASP A 177 15.29 33.58 -32.54
CA ASP A 177 14.55 33.82 -33.79
C ASP A 177 14.24 32.55 -34.59
N LYS A 178 14.74 31.37 -34.18
CA LYS A 178 14.48 30.11 -34.87
C LYS A 178 13.09 29.59 -34.57
N PHE A 179 12.42 29.06 -35.59
CA PHE A 179 11.10 28.46 -35.50
C PHE A 179 11.19 27.02 -35.00
N PHE A 180 10.35 26.68 -34.02
CA PHE A 180 10.20 25.35 -33.47
C PHE A 180 8.73 24.97 -33.50
N TYR A 181 8.45 23.74 -33.95
CA TYR A 181 7.11 23.18 -33.84
C TYR A 181 6.84 22.83 -32.38
N THR A 182 5.78 23.41 -31.80
CA THR A 182 5.38 23.14 -30.42
C THR A 182 3.98 22.55 -30.41
N GLU A 183 3.83 21.36 -29.83
CA GLU A 183 2.54 20.66 -29.74
C GLU A 183 1.49 21.47 -28.95
N GLN A 184 1.92 22.24 -27.95
CA GLN A 184 1.06 23.13 -27.16
C GLN A 184 0.37 24.23 -27.99
N TYR A 185 1.02 24.72 -29.05
CA TYR A 185 0.51 25.82 -29.87
C TYR A 185 0.01 25.39 -31.25
N GLY A 186 0.26 24.13 -31.64
CA GLY A 186 -0.19 23.56 -32.93
C GLY A 186 0.37 24.24 -34.17
N LYS A 187 1.45 25.03 -34.02
CA LYS A 187 2.09 25.79 -35.10
C LYS A 187 3.58 26.00 -34.81
N GLU A 188 4.34 26.28 -35.86
CA GLU A 188 5.74 26.69 -35.74
C GLU A 188 5.81 28.11 -35.19
N LEU A 189 6.44 28.29 -34.03
CA LEU A 189 6.65 29.58 -33.39
C LEU A 189 8.14 29.83 -33.21
N PRO A 190 8.60 31.10 -33.29
CA PRO A 190 9.95 31.43 -32.90
C PRO A 190 10.16 31.10 -31.42
N LEU A 191 11.36 30.65 -31.04
CA LEU A 191 11.68 30.29 -29.66
C LEU A 191 11.38 31.41 -28.67
N LEU A 192 11.57 32.66 -29.08
CA LEU A 192 11.18 33.84 -28.29
C LEU A 192 9.69 33.82 -27.92
N ALA A 193 8.81 33.49 -28.86
CA ALA A 193 7.37 33.42 -28.64
C ALA A 193 6.91 32.15 -27.92
N ILE A 194 7.78 31.14 -27.80
CA ILE A 194 7.53 29.93 -27.00
C ILE A 194 7.90 30.18 -25.53
N LEU A 195 8.98 30.95 -25.30
CA LEU A 195 9.50 31.27 -23.95
C LEU A 195 8.78 32.43 -23.27
N THR A 196 8.04 33.26 -24.02
CA THR A 196 7.29 34.43 -23.51
C THR A 196 5.81 34.11 -23.44
#